data_AF-A0A7W4UJS7-F1
#
_entry.id   AF-A0A7W4UJS7-F1
#
_cell.length_a   1.000
_cell.length_b   1.000
_cell.length_c   1.000
_cell.angle_alpha   90.00
_cell.angle_beta   90.00
_cell.angle_gamma   90.00
#
_symmetry.space_group_name_H-M   'P 1'
#
loop_
_entity.id
_entity.type
_entity.pdbx_description
1 polymer ?
#
loop_
_entity_poly.entity_id
_entity_poly.type
_entity_poly.pdbx_seq_one_letter_code
_entity_poly.pdbx_strand_id
1 'polypeptide(L)'
;MSERDPFARSAALWLRAYPRRWRADRAREVTEVLRDLAVPGTSRVDARTAVGLVRAGWATRWREHPPAGVYVRYRMLDRAPGSPWDGWAHDDVEGPLYPVRFAATRAAGVAIALVPVGAAEHAVGRGLVDAGSVLPFLGWFVLLLMVGKAIQRAVARRRRPRPRATPEELGPFLPYVPLRLDDHPVRRPDPVPRGRVGRGRAPDAARPPGVDRRTR
;
A
#
# COMPACT_ATOMS: atom_id res chain seq x y z
N MET A 1 23.50 2.41 -16.82
CA MET A 1 24.03 3.36 -15.83
C MET A 1 24.94 2.57 -14.90
N SER A 2 26.26 2.68 -15.05
CA SER A 2 27.20 1.84 -14.30
C SER A 2 27.05 2.05 -12.80
N GLU A 3 27.15 0.97 -12.04
CA GLU A 3 27.00 0.88 -10.57
C GLU A 3 27.93 1.83 -9.76
N ARG A 4 28.82 2.56 -10.44
CA ARG A 4 29.83 3.46 -9.86
C ARG A 4 29.65 4.95 -10.18
N ASP A 5 28.54 5.35 -10.79
CA ASP A 5 28.27 6.75 -11.14
C ASP A 5 28.18 7.66 -9.89
N PRO A 6 29.13 8.57 -9.64
CA PRO A 6 29.15 9.40 -8.43
C PRO A 6 27.99 10.40 -8.40
N PHE A 7 27.56 10.91 -9.56
CA PHE A 7 26.46 11.86 -9.66
C PHE A 7 25.14 11.19 -9.34
N ALA A 8 24.90 10.02 -9.93
CA ALA A 8 23.69 9.24 -9.64
C ALA A 8 23.60 8.86 -8.14
N ARG A 9 24.73 8.55 -7.49
CA ARG A 9 24.77 8.31 -6.03
C ARG A 9 24.41 9.56 -5.23
N SER A 10 24.92 10.72 -5.63
CA SER A 10 24.58 12.00 -5.00
C SER A 10 23.09 12.33 -5.16
N ALA A 11 22.54 12.18 -6.37
CA ALA A 11 21.11 12.38 -6.62
C ALA A 11 20.26 11.40 -5.79
N ALA A 12 20.62 10.11 -5.79
CA ALA A 12 19.93 9.08 -5.02
C ALA A 12 19.92 9.36 -3.50
N LEU A 13 20.97 10.00 -2.96
CA LEU A 13 21.02 10.43 -1.57
C LEU A 13 19.94 11.46 -1.27
N TRP A 14 19.84 12.52 -2.07
CA TRP A 14 18.88 13.61 -1.85
C TRP A 14 17.45 13.19 -2.14
N LEU A 15 17.24 12.33 -3.14
CA LEU A 15 15.92 11.80 -3.45
C LEU A 15 15.34 10.96 -2.31
N ARG A 16 16.14 10.49 -1.33
CA ARG A 16 15.62 9.83 -0.11
C ARG A 16 14.62 10.68 0.68
N ALA A 17 14.53 12.00 0.42
CA ALA A 17 13.47 12.85 0.95
C ALA A 17 12.07 12.53 0.40
N TYR A 18 11.98 11.91 -0.78
CA TYR A 18 10.71 11.53 -1.41
C TYR A 18 10.15 10.19 -0.86
N PRO A 19 8.84 9.91 -1.05
CA PRO A 19 8.24 8.60 -0.78
C PRO A 19 8.95 7.46 -1.52
N ARG A 20 8.88 6.22 -1.00
CA ARG A 20 9.63 5.09 -1.60
C ARG A 20 9.05 4.72 -2.95
N ARG A 21 7.72 4.62 -3.04
CA ARG A 21 7.00 4.36 -4.30
C ARG A 21 7.30 5.41 -5.37
N TRP A 22 7.26 6.69 -4.99
CA TRP A 22 7.59 7.78 -5.89
C TRP A 22 9.00 7.65 -6.46
N ARG A 23 9.97 7.26 -5.63
CA ARG A 23 11.34 7.02 -6.10
C ARG A 23 11.46 5.81 -7.02
N ALA A 24 10.70 4.75 -6.78
CA ALA A 24 10.72 3.59 -7.66
C ALA A 24 10.31 3.97 -9.09
N ASP A 25 9.34 4.88 -9.21
CA ASP A 25 8.80 5.28 -10.51
C ASP A 25 9.60 6.42 -11.16
N ARG A 26 10.04 7.42 -10.38
CA ARG A 26 10.55 8.70 -10.91
C ARG A 26 12.02 8.97 -10.67
N ALA A 27 12.72 8.20 -9.83
CA ALA A 27 14.09 8.56 -9.44
C ALA A 27 15.06 8.55 -10.64
N ARG A 28 14.85 7.65 -11.61
CA ARG A 28 15.67 7.59 -12.81
C ARG A 28 15.49 8.84 -13.67
N GLU A 29 14.25 9.13 -14.05
CA GLU A 29 13.90 10.32 -14.85
C GLU A 29 14.44 11.60 -14.22
N VAL A 30 14.25 11.77 -12.91
CA VAL A 30 14.71 12.95 -12.19
C VAL A 30 16.25 13.01 -12.12
N THR A 31 16.93 11.86 -12.02
CA THR A 31 18.40 11.84 -12.05
C THR A 31 18.96 12.23 -13.41
N GLU A 32 18.29 11.84 -14.50
CA GLU A 32 18.63 12.23 -15.87
C GLU A 32 18.42 13.73 -16.07
N VAL A 33 17.26 14.27 -15.67
CA VAL A 33 16.99 15.72 -15.70
C VAL A 33 18.02 16.52 -14.88
N LEU A 34 18.36 16.05 -13.68
CA LEU A 34 19.37 16.71 -12.85
C LEU A 34 20.76 16.71 -13.51
N ARG A 35 21.07 15.68 -14.31
CA ARG A 35 22.34 15.60 -15.04
C ARG A 35 22.38 16.58 -16.19
N ASP A 36 21.29 16.70 -16.93
CA ASP A 36 21.20 17.61 -18.08
C ASP A 36 21.29 19.08 -17.63
N LEU A 37 20.83 19.38 -16.41
CA LEU A 37 20.95 20.70 -15.80
C LEU A 37 22.32 20.94 -15.14
N ALA A 38 23.11 19.90 -14.89
CA ALA A 38 24.39 20.03 -14.22
C ALA A 38 25.49 20.49 -15.20
N VAL A 39 26.45 21.27 -14.69
CA VAL A 39 27.63 21.65 -15.48
C VAL A 39 28.40 20.38 -15.87
N PRO A 40 28.85 20.23 -17.13
CA PRO A 40 29.62 19.07 -17.56
C PRO A 40 30.82 18.79 -16.64
N GLY A 41 31.02 17.52 -16.28
CA GLY A 41 32.08 17.09 -15.36
C GLY A 41 31.70 17.15 -13.87
N THR A 42 30.51 17.66 -13.53
CA THR A 42 30.05 17.69 -12.14
C THR A 42 29.74 16.28 -11.63
N SER A 43 30.31 15.92 -10.48
CA SER A 43 30.15 14.59 -9.87
C SER A 43 29.09 14.51 -8.76
N ARG A 44 28.50 15.64 -8.35
CA ARG A 44 27.52 15.73 -7.25
C ARG A 44 26.44 16.78 -7.53
N VAL A 45 25.26 16.59 -6.96
CA VAL A 45 24.20 17.61 -6.98
C VAL A 45 24.63 18.81 -6.14
N ASP A 46 24.48 20.02 -6.67
CA ASP A 46 24.81 21.25 -5.96
C ASP A 46 23.91 21.46 -4.72
N ALA A 47 24.39 22.24 -3.75
CA ALA A 47 23.71 22.42 -2.47
C ALA A 47 22.33 23.11 -2.62
N ARG A 48 22.18 24.05 -3.55
CA ARG A 48 20.92 24.79 -3.74
C ARG A 48 19.85 23.86 -4.31
N THR A 49 20.20 23.07 -5.32
CA THR A 49 19.33 22.04 -5.89
C THR A 49 19.02 20.96 -4.87
N ALA A 50 20.00 20.51 -4.08
CA ALA A 50 19.79 19.54 -3.00
C ALA A 50 18.75 20.03 -1.98
N VAL A 51 18.83 21.29 -1.53
CA VAL A 51 17.83 21.88 -0.62
C VAL A 51 16.46 21.94 -1.28
N GLY A 52 16.38 22.30 -2.56
CA GLY A 52 15.14 22.29 -3.34
C GLY A 52 14.49 20.90 -3.39
N LEU A 53 15.29 19.87 -3.68
CA LEU A 53 14.84 18.46 -3.70
C LEU A 53 14.35 18.00 -2.33
N VAL A 54 15.05 18.36 -1.25
CA VAL A 54 14.62 17.98 0.11
C VAL A 54 13.30 18.64 0.46
N ARG A 55 13.14 19.94 0.19
CA ARG A 55 11.89 20.67 0.44
C ARG A 55 10.73 20.11 -0.37
N ALA A 56 10.94 19.84 -1.66
CA ALA A 56 9.92 19.24 -2.52
C ALA A 56 9.56 17.81 -2.10
N GLY A 57 10.56 17.00 -1.70
CA GLY A 57 10.35 15.66 -1.18
C GLY A 57 9.52 15.65 0.11
N TRP A 58 9.82 16.57 1.05
CA TRP A 58 9.01 16.76 2.25
C TRP A 58 7.60 17.26 1.94
N ALA A 59 7.45 18.23 1.05
CA ALA A 59 6.13 18.71 0.63
C ALA A 59 5.29 17.57 0.01
N THR A 60 5.92 16.69 -0.77
CA THR A 60 5.27 15.50 -1.34
C THR A 60 4.78 14.56 -0.23
N ARG A 61 5.62 14.28 0.77
CA ARG A 61 5.23 13.46 1.93
C ARG A 61 4.08 14.07 2.72
N TRP A 62 4.08 15.40 2.89
CA TRP A 62 3.01 16.10 3.59
C TRP A 62 1.68 16.04 2.85
N ARG A 63 1.68 16.18 1.52
CA ARG A 63 0.45 16.08 0.69
C ARG A 63 -0.15 14.68 0.70
N GLU A 64 0.69 13.66 0.81
CA GLU A 64 0.27 12.26 0.89
C GLU A 64 0.01 11.77 2.33
N HIS A 65 0.16 12.65 3.32
CA HIS A 65 -0.02 12.28 4.72
C HIS A 65 -1.52 12.17 5.05
N PRO A 66 -1.97 11.09 5.70
CA PRO A 66 -3.35 10.97 6.13
C PRO A 66 -3.72 12.04 7.18
N PRO A 67 -5.00 12.46 7.26
CA PRO A 67 -5.47 13.32 8.34
C PRO A 67 -5.14 12.74 9.72
N ALA A 68 -4.93 13.61 10.71
CA ALA A 68 -4.46 13.19 12.04
C ALA A 68 -5.32 12.08 12.68
N GLY A 69 -6.65 12.14 12.54
CA GLY A 69 -7.54 11.09 13.04
C GLY A 69 -7.34 9.72 12.37
N VAL A 70 -7.09 9.70 11.06
CA VAL A 70 -6.76 8.46 10.32
C VAL A 70 -5.42 7.92 10.80
N TYR A 71 -4.42 8.80 10.96
CA TYR A 71 -3.10 8.45 11.47
C TYR A 71 -3.15 7.84 12.87
N VAL A 72 -3.91 8.45 13.80
CA VAL A 72 -4.05 7.95 15.18
C VAL A 72 -4.73 6.58 15.19
N ARG A 73 -5.82 6.39 14.43
CA ARG A 73 -6.49 5.07 14.33
C ARG A 73 -5.55 4.01 13.76
N TYR A 74 -4.75 4.36 12.77
CA TYR A 74 -3.74 3.47 12.21
C TYR A 74 -2.66 3.10 13.24
N ARG A 75 -2.13 4.08 13.97
CA ARG A 75 -1.02 3.85 14.92
C ARG A 75 -1.43 3.22 16.24
N MET A 76 -2.59 3.57 16.77
CA MET A 76 -3.03 3.13 18.11
C MET A 76 -4.00 1.95 18.08
N LEU A 77 -4.80 1.83 17.02
CA LEU A 77 -5.86 0.81 16.93
C LEU A 77 -5.55 -0.26 15.87
N ASP A 78 -4.37 -0.22 15.24
CA ASP A 78 -3.95 -1.10 14.13
C ASP A 78 -4.99 -1.16 12.99
N ARG A 79 -5.79 -0.10 12.80
CA ARG A 79 -6.79 -0.05 11.73
C ARG A 79 -6.15 0.38 10.41
N ALA A 80 -6.48 -0.32 9.33
CA ALA A 80 -6.08 0.10 8.00
C ALA A 80 -6.60 1.53 7.71
N PRO A 81 -5.76 2.43 7.15
CA PRO A 81 -6.14 3.82 6.96
C PRO A 81 -7.14 4.02 5.81
N GLY A 82 -7.35 2.99 4.98
CA GLY A 82 -8.30 2.96 3.87
C GLY A 82 -7.64 3.27 2.52
N SER A 83 -8.34 2.92 1.44
CA SER A 83 -7.84 2.93 0.06
C SER A 83 -7.04 4.18 -0.36
N PRO A 84 -7.46 5.44 -0.03
CA PRO A 84 -6.69 6.62 -0.43
C PRO A 84 -5.29 6.72 0.18
N TRP A 85 -5.05 6.04 1.30
CA TRP A 85 -3.82 6.15 2.09
C TRP A 85 -3.02 4.85 2.13
N ASP A 86 -3.41 3.83 1.36
CA ASP A 86 -2.72 2.54 1.34
C ASP A 86 -1.28 2.67 0.83
N GLY A 87 -1.05 3.54 -0.17
CA GLY A 87 0.30 3.84 -0.65
C GLY A 87 1.20 4.48 0.41
N TRP A 88 0.63 5.36 1.24
CA TRP A 88 1.34 5.94 2.39
C TRP A 88 1.63 4.87 3.45
N ALA A 89 0.64 4.02 3.77
CA ALA A 89 0.77 2.98 4.78
C ALA A 89 1.83 1.94 4.37
N HIS A 90 1.89 1.61 3.08
CA HIS A 90 2.88 0.72 2.51
C HIS A 90 4.29 1.31 2.68
N ASP A 91 4.49 2.57 2.29
CA ASP A 91 5.76 3.27 2.47
C ASP A 91 6.18 3.37 3.94
N ASP A 92 5.21 3.52 4.86
CA ASP A 92 5.43 3.56 6.31
C ASP A 92 6.00 2.22 6.83
N VAL A 93 5.31 1.11 6.52
CA VAL A 93 5.69 -0.25 6.94
C VAL A 93 6.99 -0.72 6.29
N GLU A 94 7.23 -0.30 5.05
CA GLU A 94 8.47 -0.60 4.34
C GLU A 94 9.66 0.26 4.81
N GLY A 95 9.42 1.31 5.58
CA GLY A 95 10.47 2.14 6.17
C GLY A 95 11.42 1.35 7.08
N PRO A 96 12.74 1.59 7.05
CA PRO A 96 13.69 0.92 7.95
C PRO A 96 13.41 1.25 9.43
N LEU A 97 12.95 2.49 9.69
CA LEU A 97 12.63 2.98 11.04
C LEU A 97 11.20 2.65 11.49
N TYR A 98 10.46 1.81 10.74
CA TYR A 98 9.10 1.44 11.13
C TYR A 98 8.99 0.87 12.55
N PRO A 99 9.84 -0.10 12.99
CA PRO A 99 9.74 -0.66 14.35
C PRO A 99 9.96 0.41 15.42
N VAL A 100 10.94 1.29 15.22
CA VAL A 100 11.23 2.43 16.11
C VAL A 100 10.03 3.35 16.20
N ARG A 101 9.50 3.79 15.06
CA ARG A 101 8.37 4.72 15.00
C ARG A 101 7.12 4.10 15.61
N PHE A 102 6.85 2.81 15.36
CA PHE A 102 5.72 2.08 15.93
C PHE A 102 5.81 2.06 17.46
N ALA A 103 6.94 1.59 17.99
CA ALA A 103 7.18 1.52 19.43
C ALA A 103 7.11 2.89 20.10
N ALA A 104 7.73 3.92 19.50
CA ALA A 104 7.68 5.29 20.01
C ALA A 104 6.24 5.84 20.08
N THR A 105 5.44 5.67 19.01
CA THR A 105 4.04 6.11 19.05
C THR A 105 3.24 5.36 20.14
N ARG A 106 3.41 4.04 20.28
CA ARG A 106 2.70 3.26 21.29
C ARG A 106 3.11 3.64 22.71
N ALA A 107 4.39 3.81 22.96
CA ALA A 107 4.91 4.24 24.25
C ALA A 107 4.41 5.64 24.62
N ALA A 108 4.37 6.57 23.66
CA ALA A 108 3.77 7.89 23.88
C ALA A 108 2.27 7.77 24.24
N GLY A 109 1.51 6.91 23.55
CA GLY A 109 0.11 6.66 23.87
C GLY A 109 -0.09 6.10 25.29
N VAL A 110 0.74 5.13 25.70
CA VAL A 110 0.73 4.57 27.06
C VAL A 110 1.11 5.65 28.09
N ALA A 111 2.16 6.41 27.84
CA ALA A 111 2.60 7.48 28.73
C ALA A 111 1.49 8.51 28.95
N ILE A 112 0.82 8.95 27.87
CA ILE A 112 -0.33 9.87 27.95
C ILE A 112 -1.47 9.26 28.78
N ALA A 113 -1.77 7.97 28.58
CA ALA A 113 -2.83 7.29 29.33
C ALA A 113 -2.52 7.09 30.83
N LEU A 114 -1.23 7.07 31.21
CA LEU A 114 -0.80 6.95 32.61
C LEU A 114 -0.81 8.28 33.38
N VAL A 115 -0.80 9.42 32.69
CA VAL A 115 -0.89 10.75 33.33
C VAL A 115 -2.05 10.87 34.35
N PRO A 116 -3.31 10.54 34.01
CA PRO A 116 -4.41 10.64 34.97
C PRO A 116 -4.27 9.67 36.16
N VAL A 117 -3.66 8.51 35.96
CA VAL A 117 -3.43 7.53 37.04
C VAL A 117 -2.43 8.10 38.05
N GLY A 118 -1.30 8.62 37.57
CA GLY A 118 -0.32 9.27 38.44
C GLY A 118 -0.89 10.48 39.18
N ALA A 119 -1.73 11.29 38.51
CA ALA A 119 -2.41 12.41 39.14
C ALA A 119 -3.37 11.96 40.26
N ALA A 120 -4.14 10.89 40.03
CA ALA A 120 -5.05 10.33 41.01
C ALA A 120 -4.30 9.73 42.22
N GLU A 121 -3.20 9.02 41.98
CA GLU A 121 -2.38 8.47 43.07
C GLU A 121 -1.73 9.56 43.93
N HIS A 122 -1.26 10.64 43.29
CA HIS A 122 -0.73 11.80 44.01
C HIS A 122 -1.81 12.45 44.88
N ALA A 123 -3.03 12.58 44.36
CA ALA A 123 -4.16 13.13 45.11
C ALA A 123 -4.60 12.25 46.29
N VAL A 124 -4.44 10.93 46.20
CA VAL A 124 -4.81 9.96 47.25
C VAL A 124 -3.63 9.64 48.20
N GLY A 125 -2.43 10.16 47.93
CA GLY A 125 -1.25 9.99 48.79
C GLY A 125 -0.70 8.56 48.83
N ARG A 126 -0.99 7.72 47.84
CA ARG A 126 -0.64 6.29 47.85
C ARG A 126 0.81 5.98 47.48
N GLY A 127 1.48 6.85 46.71
CA GLY A 127 2.89 6.70 46.35
C GLY A 127 3.28 5.36 45.70
N LEU A 128 2.33 4.66 45.07
CA LEU A 128 2.53 3.29 44.55
C LEU A 128 3.33 3.29 43.24
N VAL A 129 3.20 4.34 42.42
CA VAL A 129 3.92 4.49 41.16
C VAL A 129 5.00 5.56 41.30
N ASP A 130 6.22 5.15 41.62
CA ASP A 130 7.39 6.03 41.53
C ASP A 130 7.85 6.18 40.07
N ALA A 131 8.21 7.39 39.68
CA ALA A 131 8.69 7.71 38.33
C ALA A 131 9.94 6.89 37.96
N GLY A 132 10.78 6.55 38.95
CA GLY A 132 11.93 5.67 38.80
C GLY A 132 11.57 4.23 38.40
N SER A 133 10.36 3.78 38.73
CA SER A 133 9.86 2.44 38.38
C SER A 133 9.23 2.42 36.98
N VAL A 134 8.54 3.49 36.56
CA VAL A 134 7.82 3.53 35.28
C VAL A 134 8.75 3.55 34.08
N LEU A 135 9.86 4.30 34.15
CA LEU A 135 10.82 4.44 33.07
C LEU A 135 11.44 3.11 32.59
N PRO A 136 11.96 2.22 33.46
CA PRO A 136 12.49 0.93 33.02
C PRO A 136 11.41 0.01 32.43
N PHE A 137 10.18 0.03 32.97
CA PHE A 137 9.05 -0.71 32.38
C PHE A 137 8.70 -0.20 30.98
N LEU A 138 8.65 1.11 30.79
CA LEU A 138 8.39 1.71 29.48
C LEU A 138 9.52 1.41 28.49
N GLY A 139 10.77 1.42 28.95
CA GLY A 139 11.94 1.03 28.17
C GLY A 139 11.87 -0.43 27.70
N TRP A 140 11.58 -1.37 28.61
CA TRP A 140 11.38 -2.78 28.28
C TRP A 140 10.21 -2.99 27.32
N PHE A 141 9.09 -2.29 27.55
CA PHE A 141 7.93 -2.35 26.68
C PHE A 141 8.25 -1.87 25.26
N VAL A 142 8.97 -0.75 25.11
CA VAL A 142 9.45 -0.25 23.81
C VAL A 142 10.36 -1.27 23.13
N LEU A 143 11.33 -1.83 23.87
CA LEU A 143 12.26 -2.82 23.33
C LEU A 143 11.54 -4.06 22.83
N LEU A 144 10.59 -4.61 23.60
CA LEU A 144 9.79 -5.77 23.21
C LEU A 144 8.95 -5.50 21.95
N LEU A 145 8.32 -4.33 21.85
CA LEU A 145 7.56 -3.95 20.66
C LEU A 145 8.47 -3.83 19.42
N MET A 146 9.65 -3.24 19.58
CA MET A 146 10.64 -3.13 18.51
C MET A 146 11.11 -4.51 18.02
N VAL A 147 11.51 -5.39 18.94
CA VAL A 147 11.96 -6.75 18.63
C VAL A 147 10.84 -7.56 18.00
N GLY A 148 9.64 -7.54 18.57
CA GLY A 148 8.48 -8.25 18.03
C GLY A 148 8.14 -7.83 16.60
N LYS A 149 8.13 -6.52 16.30
CA LYS A 149 7.89 -6.02 14.93
C LYS A 149 9.04 -6.33 13.97
N ALA A 150 10.29 -6.27 14.43
CA ALA A 150 11.44 -6.67 13.62
C ALA A 150 11.38 -8.16 13.24
N ILE A 151 11.02 -9.04 14.18
CA ILE A 151 10.82 -10.47 13.94
C ILE A 151 9.64 -10.69 12.99
N GLN A 152 8.47 -10.09 13.25
CA GLN A 152 7.31 -10.19 12.35
C GLN A 152 7.66 -9.77 10.93
N ARG A 153 8.44 -8.71 10.77
CA ARG A 153 8.92 -8.23 9.47
C ARG A 153 9.88 -9.22 8.81
N ALA A 154 10.83 -9.77 9.56
CA ALA A 154 11.78 -10.76 9.06
C ALA A 154 11.06 -12.03 8.59
N VAL A 155 10.06 -12.49 9.36
CA VAL A 155 9.21 -13.63 9.01
C VAL A 155 8.35 -13.32 7.79
N ALA A 156 7.70 -12.15 7.74
CA ALA A 156 6.88 -11.74 6.59
C ALA A 156 7.73 -11.66 5.31
N ARG A 157 8.97 -11.19 5.39
CA ARG A 157 9.91 -11.19 4.25
C ARG A 157 10.26 -12.60 3.79
N ARG A 158 10.48 -13.54 4.72
CA ARG A 158 10.74 -14.95 4.38
C ARG A 158 9.51 -15.64 3.77
N ARG A 159 8.31 -15.22 4.16
CA ARG A 159 7.04 -15.73 3.65
C ARG A 159 6.56 -15.04 2.37
N ARG A 160 7.20 -13.96 1.92
CA ARG A 160 6.89 -13.39 0.59
C ARG A 160 7.17 -14.47 -0.44
N PRO A 161 6.15 -14.96 -1.16
CA PRO A 161 6.38 -15.90 -2.25
C PRO A 161 7.43 -15.29 -3.18
N ARG A 162 8.36 -16.10 -3.67
CA ARG A 162 9.29 -15.72 -4.74
C ARG A 162 8.49 -14.99 -5.83
N PRO A 163 8.96 -13.86 -6.39
CA PRO A 163 8.23 -13.13 -7.41
C PRO A 163 7.71 -14.13 -8.44
N ARG A 164 6.39 -14.17 -8.66
CA ARG A 164 5.84 -14.87 -9.82
C ARG A 164 6.60 -14.31 -11.04
N ALA A 165 7.06 -15.25 -11.87
CA ALA A 165 7.82 -15.07 -13.10
C ALA A 165 7.64 -13.68 -13.74
N THR A 166 8.73 -13.08 -14.20
CA THR A 166 8.69 -11.79 -14.90
C THR A 166 7.77 -11.88 -16.13
N PRO A 167 7.15 -10.78 -16.59
CA PRO A 167 6.33 -10.77 -17.81
C PRO A 167 7.03 -11.41 -19.03
N GLU A 168 8.36 -11.37 -19.07
CA GLU A 168 9.19 -12.00 -20.10
C GLU A 168 9.29 -13.53 -19.95
N GLU A 169 9.19 -14.08 -18.74
CA GLU A 169 9.13 -15.53 -18.46
C GLU A 169 7.71 -16.11 -18.65
N LEU A 170 6.67 -15.26 -18.72
CA LEU A 170 5.27 -15.68 -18.82
C LEU A 170 4.78 -15.94 -20.27
N GLY A 171 5.64 -15.74 -21.27
CA GLY A 171 5.28 -15.88 -22.69
C GLY A 171 4.28 -14.80 -23.17
N PRO A 172 3.97 -14.76 -24.48
CA PRO A 172 3.11 -13.72 -25.09
C PRO A 172 1.64 -13.75 -24.62
N PHE A 173 1.27 -14.68 -23.75
CA PHE A 173 -0.07 -14.85 -23.19
C PHE A 173 -0.08 -14.42 -21.71
N LEU A 174 0.06 -13.13 -21.44
CA LEU A 174 -0.19 -12.55 -20.11
C LEU A 174 -1.65 -12.80 -19.65
N PRO A 175 -1.91 -12.70 -18.34
CA PRO A 175 -1.67 -13.70 -17.30
C PRO A 175 -2.92 -14.61 -17.11
N TYR A 176 -2.70 -15.87 -16.73
CA TYR A 176 -3.78 -16.68 -16.18
C TYR A 176 -4.25 -16.01 -14.87
N VAL A 177 -5.40 -15.33 -14.90
CA VAL A 177 -6.17 -15.05 -13.69
C VAL A 177 -6.67 -16.43 -13.25
N PRO A 178 -6.17 -17.02 -12.14
CA PRO A 178 -6.83 -18.21 -11.63
C PRO A 178 -8.25 -17.76 -11.28
N LEU A 179 -9.23 -18.20 -12.07
CA LEU A 179 -10.62 -18.23 -11.62
C LEU A 179 -10.57 -19.02 -10.31
N ARG A 180 -10.70 -18.33 -9.17
CA ARG A 180 -11.05 -19.00 -7.93
C ARG A 180 -12.36 -19.71 -8.22
N LEU A 181 -12.29 -21.03 -8.33
CA LEU A 181 -13.46 -21.87 -8.53
C LEU A 181 -14.45 -21.75 -7.36
N ASP A 182 -14.03 -21.11 -6.26
CA ASP A 182 -14.80 -20.93 -5.04
C ASP A 182 -15.64 -19.64 -5.01
N ASP A 183 -15.34 -18.62 -5.82
CA ASP A 183 -16.00 -17.30 -5.74
C ASP A 183 -17.14 -17.10 -6.77
N HIS A 184 -17.31 -18.03 -7.72
CA HIS A 184 -18.56 -18.11 -8.47
C HIS A 184 -19.42 -19.20 -7.83
N PRO A 185 -20.57 -18.86 -7.21
CA PRO A 185 -21.58 -19.88 -6.99
C PRO A 185 -21.83 -20.48 -8.36
N VAL A 186 -21.51 -21.76 -8.54
CA VAL A 186 -22.02 -22.53 -9.66
C VAL A 186 -23.53 -22.38 -9.54
N ARG A 187 -24.10 -21.43 -10.29
CA ARG A 187 -25.52 -21.40 -10.57
C ARG A 187 -25.73 -22.76 -11.21
N ARG A 188 -26.21 -23.73 -10.42
CA ARG A 188 -26.81 -24.93 -10.97
C ARG A 188 -27.75 -24.39 -12.05
N PRO A 189 -27.59 -24.76 -13.32
CA PRO A 189 -28.56 -24.35 -14.32
C PRO A 189 -29.92 -24.73 -13.74
N ASP A 190 -30.83 -23.74 -13.68
CA ASP A 190 -32.19 -23.99 -13.23
C ASP A 190 -32.68 -25.24 -13.95
N PRO A 191 -33.29 -26.21 -13.24
CA PRO A 191 -33.79 -27.41 -13.88
C PRO A 191 -34.66 -26.96 -15.04
N VAL A 192 -34.20 -27.29 -16.26
CA VAL A 192 -34.92 -26.95 -17.49
C VAL A 192 -36.37 -27.35 -17.26
N PRO A 193 -37.32 -26.41 -17.26
CA PRO A 193 -38.71 -26.74 -17.05
C PRO A 193 -39.06 -27.73 -18.16
N ARG A 194 -39.35 -28.98 -17.77
CA ARG A 194 -39.81 -30.01 -18.70
C ARG A 194 -41.10 -29.47 -19.31
N GLY A 195 -40.96 -28.85 -20.47
CA GLY A 195 -42.04 -28.31 -21.26
C GLY A 195 -43.07 -29.41 -21.44
N ARG A 196 -44.25 -29.14 -20.91
CA ARG A 196 -45.48 -29.90 -21.19
C ARG A 196 -45.59 -29.99 -22.71
N VAL A 197 -45.40 -31.20 -23.25
CA VAL A 197 -45.60 -31.51 -24.65
C VAL A 197 -47.05 -31.14 -24.99
N GLY A 198 -47.23 -29.95 -25.54
CA GLY A 198 -48.51 -29.44 -26.00
C GLY A 198 -48.92 -30.22 -27.24
N ARG A 199 -50.04 -30.94 -27.13
CA ARG A 199 -50.77 -31.53 -28.25
C ARG A 199 -50.92 -30.51 -29.36
N GLY A 200 -50.57 -30.93 -30.57
CA GLY A 200 -50.62 -30.13 -31.78
C GLY A 200 -51.97 -29.49 -32.04
N ARG A 201 -51.91 -28.25 -32.52
CA ARG A 201 -52.98 -27.62 -33.28
C ARG A 201 -52.45 -27.49 -34.71
N ALA A 202 -53.21 -28.06 -35.65
CA ALA A 202 -52.88 -28.11 -37.07
C ALA A 202 -52.70 -26.69 -37.65
N PRO A 203 -51.77 -26.51 -38.61
CA PRO A 203 -51.61 -25.26 -39.32
C PRO A 203 -52.79 -25.06 -40.29
N ASP A 204 -53.51 -23.96 -40.08
CA ASP A 204 -54.53 -23.47 -41.00
C ASP A 204 -53.86 -22.87 -42.24
N ALA A 205 -54.47 -23.17 -43.39
CA ALA A 205 -53.94 -22.97 -44.73
C ALA A 205 -53.68 -21.50 -45.06
N ALA A 206 -52.42 -21.16 -45.33
CA ALA A 206 -52.05 -19.91 -45.99
C ALA A 206 -52.33 -20.01 -47.49
N ARG A 207 -53.31 -19.22 -47.92
CA ARG A 207 -53.75 -18.97 -49.29
C ARG A 207 -52.60 -18.34 -50.12
N PRO A 208 -52.27 -18.85 -51.32
CA PRO A 208 -51.22 -18.25 -52.15
C PRO A 208 -51.68 -16.92 -52.80
N PRO A 209 -50.79 -15.93 -52.95
CA PRO A 209 -51.10 -14.67 -53.64
C PRO A 209 -51.21 -14.87 -55.15
N GLY A 210 -52.18 -14.18 -55.75
CA GLY A 210 -52.51 -14.24 -57.17
C GLY A 210 -51.36 -13.80 -58.05
N VAL A 211 -51.05 -14.65 -59.03
CA VAL A 211 -50.22 -14.34 -60.19
C VAL A 211 -51.12 -13.69 -61.23
N ASP A 212 -50.92 -12.39 -61.45
CA ASP A 212 -51.57 -11.64 -62.51
C ASP A 212 -50.91 -11.98 -63.85
N ARG A 213 -51.62 -12.73 -64.69
CA ARG A 213 -51.28 -12.99 -66.09
C ARG A 213 -52.41 -12.44 -66.95
N ARG A 214 -52.19 -11.28 -67.57
CA ARG A 214 -52.70 -11.02 -68.91
C ARG A 214 -51.62 -10.41 -69.79
N THR A 215 -51.28 -11.23 -70.76
CA THR A 215 -50.55 -10.94 -72.00
C THR A 215 -51.42 -10.18 -73.00
N ARG A 216 -50.72 -9.46 -73.90
CA ARG A 216 -51.13 -8.93 -75.21
C ARG A 216 -51.87 -7.61 -75.23
#